data_AF-A0AA87SWT3-F1
#
_entry.id   AF-A0AA87SWT3-F1
#
_cell.length_a   1.000
_cell.length_b   1.000
_cell.length_c   1.000
_cell.angle_alpha   90.00
_cell.angle_beta   90.00
_cell.angle_gamma   90.00
#
_symmetry.space_group_name_H-M   'P 1'
#
loop_
_entity.id
_entity.type
_entity.pdbx_description
1 polymer ?
#
loop_
_entity_poly.entity_id
_entity_poly.type
_entity_poly.pdbx_seq_one_letter_code
_entity_poly.pdbx_strand_id
1 'polypeptide(L)' 'FKNIEEVQRFVEDWRNFYNSERPPSSLEGLTPEEYLRRSA' A
#
# COMPACT_ATOMS: atom_id res chain seq x y z
N PHE A 1 3.46 -8.17 -18.66
CA PHE A 1 3.63 -6.72 -18.83
C PHE A 1 4.22 -6.44 -20.21
N LYS A 2 3.70 -5.44 -20.90
CA LYS A 2 4.00 -5.09 -22.29
C LYS A 2 5.25 -4.21 -22.39
N ASN A 3 5.54 -3.41 -21.37
CA ASN A 3 6.75 -2.60 -21.24
C ASN A 3 7.05 -2.28 -19.76
N ILE A 4 8.20 -1.67 -19.49
CA ILE A 4 8.64 -1.30 -18.13
C ILE A 4 7.71 -0.25 -17.51
N GLU A 5 7.17 0.66 -18.32
CA GLU A 5 6.25 1.71 -17.85
C GLU A 5 4.95 1.11 -17.26
N GLU A 6 4.40 0.09 -17.90
CA GLU A 6 3.21 -0.63 -17.41
C GLU A 6 3.52 -1.38 -16.10
N VAL A 7 4.72 -1.97 -15.97
CA VAL A 7 5.17 -2.59 -14.71
C VAL A 7 5.25 -1.56 -13.61
N GLN A 8 5.89 -0.41 -13.87
CA GLN A 8 6.08 0.65 -12.89
C GLN A 8 4.74 1.18 -12.38
N ARG A 9 3.82 1.47 -13.30
CA ARG A 9 2.46 1.91 -12.95
C ARG A 9 1.75 0.87 -12.09
N PHE A 10 1.78 -0.40 -12.49
CA PHE A 10 1.12 -1.46 -11.72
C PHE A 10 1.70 -1.61 -10.31
N VAL A 11 3.02 -1.55 -10.17
CA VAL A 11 3.69 -1.63 -8.86
C VAL A 11 3.34 -0.42 -7.99
N GLU A 12 3.29 0.78 -8.56
CA GLU A 12 2.92 1.99 -7.82
C GLU A 12 1.45 1.96 -7.38
N ASP A 13 0.54 1.59 -8.28
CA ASP A 13 -0.89 1.41 -7.97
C ASP A 13 -1.06 0.38 -6.83
N TRP A 14 -0.35 -0.75 -6.91
CA TRP A 14 -0.41 -1.79 -5.88
C TRP A 14 0.18 -1.34 -4.54
N ARG A 15 1.29 -0.59 -4.57
CA ARG A 15 1.90 -0.02 -3.35
C ARG A 15 0.95 0.94 -2.67
N ASN A 16 0.31 1.82 -3.44
CA ASN A 16 -0.65 2.78 -2.92
C ASN A 16 -1.83 2.05 -2.27
N PHE A 17 -2.46 1.11 -2.99
CA PHE A 17 -3.54 0.29 -2.46
C PHE A 17 -3.18 -0.45 -1.16
N TYR A 18 -1.99 -1.06 -1.10
CA TYR A 18 -1.54 -1.76 0.10
C TYR A 18 -1.39 -0.82 1.30
N ASN A 19 -0.86 0.38 1.09
CA ASN A 19 -0.58 1.33 2.15
C ASN A 19 -1.84 2.07 2.65
N SER A 20 -2.80 2.35 1.76
CA SER A 20 -3.95 3.20 2.07
C SER A 20 -5.26 2.44 2.30
N GLU A 21 -5.45 1.28 1.67
CA GLU A 21 -6.76 0.60 1.63
C GLU A 21 -6.76 -0.79 2.28
N ARG A 22 -5.60 -1.45 2.36
CA ARG A 22 -5.51 -2.80 2.89
C ARG A 22 -5.03 -2.79 4.34
N PRO A 23 -5.91 -2.98 5.34
CA PRO A 23 -5.48 -3.16 6.72
C PRO A 23 -4.88 -4.57 6.90
N PRO A 24 -3.56 -4.71 7.13
CA PRO A 24 -2.99 -6.01 7.48
C PRO A 24 -3.44 -6.45 8.87
N SER A 25 -3.67 -7.75 9.04
CA SER A 25 -4.03 -8.36 10.32
C SER A 25 -2.96 -8.16 11.41
N SER A 26 -1.71 -7.88 11.03
CA SER A 26 -0.61 -7.59 11.94
C SER A 26 -0.63 -6.17 12.52
N LEU A 27 -1.38 -5.23 11.93
CA LEU A 27 -1.48 -3.84 12.41
C LEU A 27 -2.80 -3.59 13.14
N GLU A 28 -3.35 -4.60 13.82
CA GLU A 28 -4.59 -4.49 14.59
C GLU A 28 -5.79 -3.98 13.75
N GLY A 29 -5.80 -4.27 12.44
CA GLY A 29 -6.85 -3.81 11.53
C GLY A 29 -6.68 -2.38 11.02
N LEU A 30 -5.53 -1.73 11.25
CA LEU A 30 -5.15 -0.45 10.66
C LEU A 30 -4.40 -0.66 9.34
N THR A 31 -4.56 0.27 8.41
CA THR A 31 -3.66 0.35 7.25
C THR A 31 -2.27 0.82 7.67
N PRO A 32 -1.22 0.56 6.86
CA PRO A 32 0.12 1.07 7.14
C PRO A 32 0.16 2.59 7.38
N GLU A 33 -0.56 3.38 6.60
CA GLU A 33 -0.64 4.83 6.79
C GLU A 33 -1.33 5.23 8.10
N GLU A 34 -2.43 4.55 8.46
CA GLU A 34 -3.15 4.79 9.70
C GLU A 34 -2.29 4.44 10.93
N TYR A 35 -1.57 3.33 10.86
CA TYR A 35 -0.64 2.90 11.90
C TYR A 35 0.46 3.95 12.10
N LEU A 36 1.10 4.40 11.03
CA LEU A 36 2.13 5.45 11.07
C LEU A 36 1.61 6.72 11.74
N ARG A 37 0.42 7.20 11.35
CA ARG A 37 -0.21 8.39 11.94
C ARG A 37 -0.53 8.23 13.43
N ARG A 38 -0.86 7.03 13.89
CA ARG A 38 -1.14 6.74 15.31
C ARG A 38 0.15 6.65 16.15
N SER A 39 1.26 6.26 15.53
CA SER A 39 2.56 6.05 16.19
C SER A 39 3.49 7.27 16.21
N ALA A 40 3.11 8.37 15.53
CA ALA A 40 3.82 9.65 15.51
C ALA A 40 3.36 10.56 16.66
#